data_AF-A0A6L7LBI3-F1
#
_entry.id   AF-A0A6L7LBI3-F1
#
_cell.length_a   1.000
_cell.length_b   1.000
_cell.length_c   1.000
_cell.angle_alpha   90.00
_cell.angle_beta   90.00
_cell.angle_gamma   90.00
#
_symmetry.space_group_name_H-M   'P 1'
#
loop_
_entity.id
_entity.type
_entity.pdbx_description
1 polymer ?
#
loop_
_entity_poly.entity_id
_entity_poly.type
_entity_poly.pdbx_seq_one_letter_code
_entity_poly.pdbx_strand_id
1 'polypeptide(L)'
;MQSVGFDSRVEIVNRRQFGESVWLRGDYQMMLGPPAPVSTPNGFLLPVFHSEGVWNTTGHRDDALDAMLESQAVEHDAKKRVELIRRIQNHILDHGYRFMPFTRTEIWTWQPRVHDFHPNFSLFEYHHWAKVWLEE
;
A
#
# COMPACT_ATOMS: atom_id res chain seq x y z
N MET A 1 -8.60 16.77 15.31
CA MET A 1 -8.62 15.75 16.37
C MET A 1 -8.99 16.39 17.70
N GLN A 2 -8.19 17.29 18.26
CA GLN A 2 -8.58 18.05 19.48
C GLN A 2 -9.83 18.91 19.30
N SER A 3 -10.01 19.55 18.14
CA SER A 3 -11.21 20.36 17.82
C SER A 3 -12.54 19.59 17.82
N VAL A 4 -12.48 18.25 17.81
CA VAL A 4 -13.65 17.36 17.88
C VAL A 4 -13.58 16.44 19.11
N GLY A 5 -12.74 16.78 20.11
CA GLY A 5 -12.69 16.12 21.41
C GLY A 5 -11.73 14.94 21.56
N PHE A 6 -10.88 14.64 20.57
CA PHE A 6 -9.86 13.60 20.72
C PHE A 6 -8.57 14.16 21.34
N ASP A 7 -8.13 13.54 22.45
CA ASP A 7 -6.80 13.73 23.02
C ASP A 7 -5.82 12.74 22.37
N SER A 8 -5.12 13.20 21.33
CA SER A 8 -4.27 12.36 20.49
C SER A 8 -2.80 12.53 20.84
N ARG A 9 -2.08 11.42 21.02
CA ARG A 9 -0.62 11.39 21.09
C ARG A 9 -0.05 10.87 19.77
N VAL A 10 0.92 11.61 19.22
CA VAL A 10 1.65 11.19 18.02
C VAL A 10 3.03 10.66 18.41
N GLU A 11 3.36 9.46 17.96
CA GLU A 11 4.68 8.87 18.08
C GLU A 11 5.34 8.77 16.70
N ILE A 12 6.51 9.40 16.55
CA ILE A 12 7.31 9.29 15.33
C ILE A 12 8.33 8.17 15.54
N VAL A 13 8.27 7.16 14.68
CA VAL A 13 9.16 6.01 14.72
C VAL A 13 10.07 5.98 13.50
N ASN A 14 11.24 5.36 13.63
CA ASN A 14 12.12 5.13 12.48
C ASN A 14 11.55 4.01 11.57
N ARG A 15 12.08 3.89 10.35
CA ARG A 15 11.59 2.92 9.34
C ARG A 15 11.61 1.46 9.82
N ARG A 16 12.62 1.07 10.59
CA ARG A 16 12.73 -0.30 11.12
C ARG A 16 11.63 -0.56 12.15
N GLN A 17 11.49 0.33 13.12
CA GLN A 17 10.46 0.24 14.15
C GLN A 17 9.04 0.31 13.54
N PHE A 18 8.83 1.12 12.50
CA PHE A 18 7.58 1.13 11.75
C PHE A 18 7.27 -0.25 11.15
N GLY A 19 8.23 -0.89 10.48
CA GLY A 19 8.03 -2.22 9.91
C GLY A 19 7.78 -3.30 10.97
N GLU A 20 8.61 -3.34 12.01
CA GLU A 20 8.60 -4.42 12.99
C GLU A 20 7.44 -4.32 14.00
N SER A 21 7.12 -3.11 14.49
CA SER A 21 6.15 -2.92 15.58
C SER A 21 4.82 -2.37 15.11
N VAL A 22 4.83 -1.40 14.19
CA VAL A 22 3.57 -0.78 13.73
C VAL A 22 2.91 -1.66 12.68
N TRP A 23 3.63 -1.98 11.59
CA TRP A 23 3.06 -2.68 10.45
C TRP A 23 2.77 -4.16 10.73
N LEU A 24 3.72 -4.87 11.34
CA LEU A 24 3.61 -6.33 11.57
C LEU A 24 2.88 -6.70 12.87
N ARG A 25 3.01 -5.90 13.94
CA ARG A 25 2.39 -6.23 15.24
C ARG A 25 1.08 -5.50 15.52
N GLY A 26 0.78 -4.41 14.79
CA GLY A 26 -0.46 -3.67 15.02
C GLY A 26 -0.49 -2.85 16.30
N ASP A 27 0.67 -2.46 16.85
CA ASP A 27 0.75 -1.68 18.08
C ASP A 27 0.40 -0.21 17.83
N TYR A 28 -0.88 0.05 17.52
CA TYR A 28 -1.40 1.38 17.22
C TYR A 28 -2.93 1.43 17.35
N GLN A 29 -3.47 2.63 17.58
CA GLN A 29 -4.90 2.91 17.35
C GLN A 29 -5.14 3.41 15.93
N MET A 30 -4.20 4.21 15.41
CA MET A 30 -4.13 4.64 14.02
C MET A 30 -2.66 4.66 13.59
N MET A 31 -2.38 4.26 12.35
CA MET A 31 -1.05 4.39 11.76
C MET A 31 -1.11 5.22 10.48
N LEU A 32 -0.04 5.98 10.24
CA LEU A 32 0.22 6.68 8.99
C LEU A 32 1.63 6.32 8.53
N GLY A 33 1.77 5.78 7.33
CA GLY A 33 3.08 5.41 6.82
C GLY A 33 3.02 4.70 5.46
N PRO A 34 4.19 4.23 4.98
CA PRO A 34 4.28 3.55 3.70
C PRO A 34 3.49 2.23 3.69
N PRO A 35 2.94 1.82 2.54
CA PRO A 35 2.30 0.51 2.41
C PRO A 35 3.34 -0.63 2.50
N ALA A 36 2.85 -1.85 2.67
CA ALA A 36 3.67 -3.07 2.57
C ALA A 36 4.44 -3.11 1.23
N PRO A 37 5.70 -3.61 1.21
CA PRO A 37 6.51 -3.70 0.00
C PRO A 37 6.09 -4.90 -0.87
N VAL A 38 4.82 -4.94 -1.27
CA VAL A 38 4.24 -5.96 -2.14
C VAL A 38 3.81 -5.33 -3.46
N SER A 39 4.11 -6.02 -4.55
CA SER A 39 3.98 -5.48 -5.91
C SER A 39 2.80 -6.07 -6.69
N THR A 40 2.07 -7.04 -6.11
CA THR A 40 0.94 -7.70 -6.77
C THR A 40 -0.36 -7.45 -6.00
N PRO A 41 -1.52 -7.35 -6.70
CA PRO A 41 -2.79 -7.13 -6.02
C PRO A 41 -3.09 -8.20 -4.97
N ASN A 42 -2.94 -9.50 -5.29
CA ASN A 42 -3.24 -10.58 -4.34
C ASN A 42 -2.21 -10.65 -3.21
N GLY A 43 -0.94 -10.31 -3.48
CA GLY A 43 0.08 -10.20 -2.44
C GLY A 43 -0.19 -9.10 -1.41
N PHE A 44 -1.03 -8.12 -1.76
CA PHE A 44 -1.49 -7.08 -0.85
C PHE A 44 -2.86 -7.38 -0.25
N LEU A 45 -3.85 -7.62 -1.10
CA LEU A 45 -5.26 -7.72 -0.73
C LEU A 45 -5.52 -8.85 0.26
N LEU A 46 -5.05 -10.08 -0.01
CA LEU A 46 -5.34 -11.22 0.85
C LEU A 46 -4.64 -11.14 2.22
N PRO A 47 -3.32 -10.87 2.31
CA PRO A 47 -2.68 -10.82 3.62
C PRO A 47 -3.16 -9.65 4.50
N VAL A 48 -3.55 -8.53 3.90
CA VAL A 48 -3.86 -7.29 4.64
C VAL A 48 -5.35 -7.14 4.97
N PHE A 49 -6.24 -7.53 4.05
CA PHE A 49 -7.67 -7.24 4.16
C PHE A 49 -8.57 -8.46 4.30
N HIS A 50 -8.04 -9.67 4.21
CA HIS A 50 -8.83 -10.85 4.57
C HIS A 50 -8.93 -10.95 6.09
N SER A 51 -10.06 -11.38 6.63
CA SER A 51 -10.26 -11.55 8.08
C SER A 51 -9.19 -12.44 8.71
N GLU A 52 -8.78 -13.50 8.00
CA GLU A 52 -7.70 -14.44 8.35
C GLU A 52 -6.33 -14.06 7.75
N GLY A 53 -6.18 -12.86 7.22
CA GLY A 53 -4.94 -12.37 6.63
C GLY A 53 -3.83 -12.23 7.67
N VAL A 54 -2.62 -12.72 7.36
CA VAL A 54 -1.46 -12.68 8.27
C VAL A 54 -1.03 -11.26 8.67
N TRP A 55 -1.46 -10.23 7.93
CA TRP A 55 -1.22 -8.81 8.18
C TRP A 55 -2.50 -8.02 8.41
N ASN A 56 -3.61 -8.67 8.76
CA ASN A 56 -4.82 -8.02 9.26
C ASN A 56 -4.60 -7.53 10.71
N THR A 57 -3.77 -6.51 10.86
CA THR A 57 -3.49 -5.95 12.19
C THR A 57 -4.57 -4.99 12.67
N THR A 58 -5.60 -4.73 11.86
CA THR A 58 -6.82 -4.04 12.31
C THR A 58 -7.78 -4.96 13.05
N GLY A 59 -7.62 -6.29 12.90
CA GLY A 59 -8.48 -7.29 13.52
C GLY A 59 -9.93 -7.27 13.02
N HIS A 60 -10.21 -6.67 11.87
CA HIS A 60 -11.57 -6.65 11.31
C HIS A 60 -12.01 -8.06 10.91
N ARG A 61 -13.33 -8.24 10.88
CA ARG A 61 -14.02 -9.47 10.55
C ARG A 61 -15.17 -9.11 9.63
N ASP A 62 -15.07 -9.48 8.35
CA ASP A 62 -16.02 -9.06 7.33
C ASP A 62 -16.16 -10.12 6.23
N ASP A 63 -17.19 -10.96 6.36
CA ASP A 63 -17.47 -12.05 5.43
C ASP A 63 -17.77 -11.55 4.00
N ALA A 64 -18.32 -10.34 3.85
CA ALA A 64 -18.62 -9.77 2.55
C ALA A 64 -17.34 -9.33 1.84
N LEU A 65 -16.42 -8.71 2.59
CA LEU A 65 -15.09 -8.36 2.08
C LEU A 65 -14.29 -9.63 1.72
N ASP A 66 -14.29 -10.63 2.60
CA ASP A 66 -13.60 -11.91 2.36
C ASP A 66 -14.07 -12.57 1.07
N ALA A 67 -15.39 -12.68 0.87
CA ALA A 67 -15.97 -13.25 -0.35
C ALA A 67 -15.56 -12.47 -1.61
N MET A 68 -15.49 -11.14 -1.56
CA MET A 68 -15.02 -10.33 -2.69
C MET A 68 -13.52 -10.54 -2.97
N LEU A 69 -12.70 -10.61 -1.92
CA LEU A 69 -11.25 -10.82 -2.01
C LEU A 69 -10.91 -12.19 -2.63
N GLU A 70 -11.62 -13.23 -2.22
CA GLU A 70 -11.51 -14.58 -2.76
C GLU A 70 -11.98 -14.64 -4.22
N SER A 71 -13.13 -14.02 -4.52
CA SER A 71 -13.68 -13.97 -5.87
C SER A 71 -12.72 -13.30 -6.87
N GLN A 72 -12.13 -12.15 -6.53
CA GLN A 72 -11.19 -11.49 -7.44
C GLN A 72 -9.87 -12.25 -7.61
N ALA A 73 -9.51 -13.13 -6.66
CA ALA A 73 -8.27 -13.87 -6.71
C ALA A 73 -8.31 -15.00 -7.75
N VAL A 74 -9.48 -15.55 -8.02
CA VAL A 74 -9.70 -16.65 -9.00
C VAL A 74 -10.34 -16.18 -10.31
N GLU A 75 -10.73 -14.91 -10.42
CA GLU A 75 -11.35 -14.36 -11.64
C GLU A 75 -10.32 -14.21 -12.78
N HIS A 76 -10.63 -14.81 -13.93
CA HIS A 76 -9.78 -14.81 -15.12
C HIS A 76 -10.16 -13.72 -16.12
N ASP A 77 -11.40 -13.24 -16.11
CA ASP A 77 -11.83 -12.10 -16.92
C ASP A 77 -11.29 -10.80 -16.33
N ALA A 78 -10.39 -10.15 -17.06
CA ALA A 78 -9.73 -8.93 -16.60
C ALA A 78 -10.71 -7.78 -16.29
N LYS A 79 -11.82 -7.65 -17.04
CA LYS A 79 -12.80 -6.57 -16.83
C LYS A 79 -13.60 -6.82 -15.56
N LYS A 80 -14.05 -8.06 -15.36
CA LYS A 80 -14.75 -8.46 -14.13
C LYS A 80 -13.85 -8.32 -12.91
N ARG A 81 -12.59 -8.73 -13.03
CA ARG A 81 -11.61 -8.59 -11.94
C ARG A 81 -11.38 -7.14 -11.56
N VAL A 82 -11.29 -6.22 -12.53
CA VAL A 82 -11.20 -4.77 -12.26
C VAL A 82 -12.44 -4.25 -11.53
N GLU A 83 -13.64 -4.69 -11.91
CA GLU A 83 -14.86 -4.30 -11.23
C GLU A 83 -14.90 -4.77 -9.78
N LEU A 84 -14.53 -6.04 -9.53
CA LEU A 84 -14.43 -6.58 -8.17
C LEU A 84 -13.43 -5.80 -7.31
N ILE A 85 -12.24 -5.49 -7.85
CA ILE A 85 -11.23 -4.71 -7.12
C ILE A 85 -11.75 -3.31 -6.77
N ARG A 86 -12.51 -2.65 -7.65
CA ARG A 86 -13.11 -1.34 -7.33
C ARG A 86 -14.14 -1.43 -6.21
N ARG A 87 -14.97 -2.49 -6.21
CA ARG A 87 -15.93 -2.73 -5.12
C ARG A 87 -15.22 -2.94 -3.78
N ILE A 88 -14.15 -3.73 -3.78
CA ILE A 88 -13.28 -3.94 -2.61
C ILE A 88 -12.71 -2.61 -2.11
N GLN A 89 -12.17 -1.77 -3.00
CA GLN A 89 -11.60 -0.47 -2.63
C GLN A 89 -12.63 0.46 -1.97
N ASN A 90 -13.85 0.54 -2.52
CA ASN A 90 -14.92 1.33 -1.93
C ASN A 90 -15.32 0.78 -0.55
N HIS A 91 -15.50 -0.53 -0.45
CA HIS A 91 -15.87 -1.19 0.81
C HIS A 91 -14.84 -0.94 1.92
N ILE A 92 -13.54 -1.08 1.60
CA ILE A 92 -12.44 -0.79 2.52
C ILE A 92 -12.44 0.67 2.98
N LEU A 93 -12.74 1.60 2.06
CA LEU A 93 -12.80 3.04 2.37
C LEU A 93 -13.99 3.36 3.28
N ASP A 94 -15.18 2.83 2.97
CA ASP A 94 -16.41 3.07 3.71
C ASP A 94 -16.32 2.57 5.16
N HIS A 95 -15.62 1.46 5.38
CA HIS A 95 -15.40 0.88 6.72
C HIS A 95 -14.16 1.43 7.42
N GLY A 96 -13.32 2.22 6.72
CA GLY A 96 -12.16 2.88 7.31
C GLY A 96 -11.04 1.94 7.74
N TYR A 97 -10.90 0.75 7.14
CA TYR A 97 -9.89 -0.22 7.56
C TYR A 97 -8.46 0.28 7.30
N ARG A 98 -8.11 0.47 6.02
CA ARG A 98 -6.85 1.07 5.57
C ARG A 98 -7.04 1.64 4.18
N PHE A 99 -6.75 2.92 3.99
CA PHE A 99 -6.80 3.54 2.67
C PHE A 99 -5.62 4.49 2.48
N MET A 100 -5.36 4.85 1.23
CA MET A 100 -4.28 5.76 0.86
C MET A 100 -4.88 7.15 0.59
N PRO A 101 -4.89 8.07 1.57
CA PRO A 101 -5.47 9.40 1.40
C PRO A 101 -4.68 10.29 0.42
N PHE A 102 -3.39 10.00 0.24
CA PHE A 102 -2.50 10.76 -0.61
C PHE A 102 -1.59 9.80 -1.40
N THR A 103 -1.47 10.04 -2.70
CA THR A 103 -0.44 9.41 -3.53
C THR A 103 0.81 10.30 -3.59
N ARG A 104 2.00 9.70 -3.71
CA ARG A 104 3.25 10.47 -3.82
C ARG A 104 3.42 10.97 -5.25
N THR A 105 3.78 12.24 -5.37
CA THR A 105 4.48 12.75 -6.56
C THR A 105 5.97 12.63 -6.29
N GLU A 106 6.68 11.95 -7.18
CA GLU A 106 8.13 11.86 -7.12
C GLU A 106 8.73 12.89 -8.09
N ILE A 107 9.54 13.78 -7.54
CA ILE A 107 10.27 14.79 -8.33
C ILE A 107 11.71 14.31 -8.45
N TRP A 108 12.16 14.16 -9.69
CA TRP A 108 13.51 13.72 -10.00
C TRP A 108 14.30 14.85 -10.63
N THR A 109 15.54 15.00 -10.19
CA THR A 109 16.49 15.97 -10.75
C THR A 109 17.82 15.26 -10.99
N TRP A 110 18.43 15.53 -12.14
CA TRP A 110 19.73 14.99 -12.50
C TRP A 110 20.59 16.08 -13.16
N GLN A 111 21.90 15.84 -13.22
CA GLN A 111 22.83 16.76 -13.87
C GLN A 111 22.67 16.67 -15.40
N PRO A 112 22.89 17.76 -16.16
CA PRO A 112 22.76 17.74 -17.62
C PRO A 112 23.59 16.66 -18.33
N ARG A 113 24.73 16.26 -17.76
CA ARG A 113 25.60 15.20 -18.29
C ARG A 113 25.06 13.77 -18.10
N VAL A 114 23.97 13.60 -17.36
CA VAL A 114 23.34 12.29 -17.14
C VAL A 114 22.35 12.05 -18.27
N HIS A 115 22.62 11.02 -19.06
CA HIS A 115 21.85 10.67 -20.24
C HIS A 115 21.09 9.35 -20.05
N ASP A 116 20.01 9.20 -20.81
CA ASP A 116 19.11 8.03 -20.81
C ASP A 116 18.48 7.69 -19.44
N PHE A 117 18.29 8.70 -18.58
CA PHE A 117 17.63 8.54 -17.29
C PHE A 117 16.10 8.52 -17.42
N HIS A 118 15.56 7.30 -17.54
CA HIS A 118 14.12 7.03 -17.61
C HIS A 118 13.67 6.16 -16.42
N PRO A 119 13.45 6.74 -15.23
CA PRO A 119 13.07 5.97 -14.06
C PRO A 119 11.72 5.26 -14.25
N ASN A 120 11.68 3.96 -13.91
CA ASN A 120 10.47 3.15 -13.80
C ASN A 120 10.45 2.53 -12.41
N PHE A 121 9.38 2.75 -11.65
CA PHE A 121 9.21 2.20 -10.30
C PHE A 121 8.15 1.10 -10.23
N SER A 122 7.62 0.69 -11.38
CA SER A 122 6.74 -0.47 -11.46
C SER A 122 7.47 -1.70 -10.93
N LEU A 123 6.81 -2.43 -10.03
CA LEU A 123 7.31 -3.70 -9.47
C LEU A 123 8.70 -3.63 -8.81
N PHE A 124 9.13 -2.46 -8.34
CA PHE A 124 10.48 -2.25 -7.79
C PHE A 124 11.60 -2.55 -8.80
N GLU A 125 11.37 -2.31 -10.09
CA GLU A 125 12.39 -2.50 -11.13
C GLU A 125 13.47 -1.40 -11.07
N TYR A 126 14.73 -1.80 -11.05
CA TYR A 126 15.89 -0.88 -11.05
C TYR A 126 16.68 -0.91 -12.37
N HIS A 127 16.12 -1.54 -13.41
CA HIS A 127 16.83 -1.75 -14.66
C HIS A 127 17.17 -0.45 -15.40
N HIS A 128 16.44 0.64 -15.13
CA HIS A 128 16.77 1.96 -15.67
C HIS A 128 18.22 2.38 -15.37
N TRP A 129 18.80 1.99 -14.21
CA TRP A 129 20.19 2.29 -13.87
C TRP A 129 21.21 1.63 -14.81
N ALA A 130 20.87 0.52 -15.44
CA ALA A 130 21.77 -0.18 -16.36
C ALA A 130 21.94 0.55 -17.71
N LYS A 131 21.07 1.52 -18.00
CA LYS A 131 21.04 2.25 -19.28
C LYS A 131 21.62 3.66 -19.17
N VAL A 132 21.71 4.18 -17.94
CA VAL A 132 22.23 5.52 -17.65
C VAL A 132 23.73 5.59 -17.97
N TRP A 133 24.15 6.68 -18.60
CA TRP A 133 25.57 6.98 -18.84
C TRP A 133 25.88 8.46 -18.61
N LEU A 134 27.18 8.78 -18.51
CA LEU A 134 27.69 10.13 -18.28
C LEU A 134 28.45 10.61 -19.51
N GLU A 135 28.17 11.83 -19.95
CA GLU A 135 29.03 12.56 -20.86
C GLU A 135 30.27 13.06 -20.11
N GLU A 136 31.44 12.92 -20.73
CA GLU A 136 32.74 13.34 -20.17
C GLU A 136 32.84 14.86 -20.00
#